data_AF-A0A1D2VB60-F1
#
_entry.id   AF-A0A1D2VB60-F1
#
_cell.length_a   1.000
_cell.length_b   1.000
_cell.length_c   1.000
_cell.angle_alpha   90.00
_cell.angle_beta   90.00
_cell.angle_gamma   90.00
#
_symmetry.space_group_name_H-M   'P 1'
#
loop_
_entity.id
_entity.type
_entity.pdbx_description
1 polymer ?
#
loop_
_entity_poly.entity_id
_entity_poly.type
_entity_poly.pdbx_seq_one_letter_code
_entity_poly.pdbx_strand_id
1 'polypeptide(L)'
;NGYIALNHKSKKIIIAFRGSRYYNDWLINLSIFPVNFIPYLQYHIDNSFNSYNCSCCLVHFGFFQAYGSIVEDIYSTTIELVKTYPDYFIEITGHSLGSSLAILTGLEFKLLGLNPLIITFGGPKSTNHKLSEFINQVFNTDALLNNLFENEILFENGGIIRIIHKGDYVPDLPPT
;
A
#
# COMPACT_ATOMS: atom_id res chain seq x y z
N ASN A 1 7.60 11.23 3.82
CA ASN A 1 6.97 12.47 3.30
C ASN A 1 5.97 12.12 2.24
N GLY A 2 4.79 12.73 2.32
CA GLY A 2 3.71 12.58 1.37
C GLY A 2 2.71 13.71 1.54
N TYR A 3 1.57 13.60 0.87
CA TYR A 3 0.44 14.49 1.05
C TYR A 3 -0.87 13.72 0.85
N ILE A 4 -1.96 14.30 1.37
CA ILE A 4 -3.33 13.88 1.09
C ILE A 4 -4.01 15.01 0.33
N ALA A 5 -4.67 14.70 -0.77
CA ALA A 5 -5.35 15.68 -1.63
C ALA A 5 -6.75 15.19 -2.02
N LEU A 6 -7.64 16.14 -2.29
CA LEU A 6 -8.96 15.87 -2.84
C LEU A 6 -9.00 16.22 -4.31
N ASN A 7 -9.55 15.32 -5.12
CA ASN A 7 -9.92 15.59 -6.49
C ASN A 7 -11.43 15.50 -6.63
N HIS A 8 -12.09 16.66 -6.57
CA HIS A 8 -13.56 16.73 -6.66
C HIS A 8 -14.09 16.35 -8.05
N LYS A 9 -13.31 16.55 -9.12
CA LYS A 9 -13.75 16.22 -10.49
C LYS A 9 -13.89 14.72 -10.69
N SER A 10 -12.94 13.94 -10.17
CA SER A 10 -12.98 12.48 -10.24
C SER A 10 -13.47 11.81 -8.96
N LYS A 11 -13.91 12.60 -7.96
CA LYS A 11 -14.32 12.14 -6.63
C LYS A 11 -13.29 11.21 -5.98
N LYS A 12 -12.06 11.70 -5.76
CA LYS A 12 -10.97 10.92 -5.17
C LYS A 12 -10.37 11.58 -3.94
N ILE A 13 -10.01 10.76 -2.96
CA ILE A 13 -9.06 11.06 -1.90
C ILE A 13 -7.73 10.44 -2.33
N ILE A 14 -6.72 11.26 -2.59
CA ILE A 14 -5.42 10.83 -3.12
C ILE A 14 -4.39 10.92 -2.01
N ILE A 15 -3.70 9.81 -1.71
CA ILE A 15 -2.60 9.72 -0.75
C ILE A 15 -1.33 9.43 -1.54
N ALA A 16 -0.39 10.36 -1.54
CA ALA A 16 0.81 10.24 -2.36
C ALA A 16 2.07 10.26 -1.49
N PHE A 17 2.91 9.24 -1.65
CA PHE A 17 4.20 9.12 -0.97
C PHE A 17 5.35 9.40 -1.92
N ARG A 18 6.26 10.28 -1.50
CA ARG A 18 7.48 10.54 -2.23
C ARG A 18 8.54 9.47 -1.92
N GLY A 19 9.39 9.17 -2.90
CA GLY A 19 10.63 8.42 -2.72
C GLY A 19 11.77 9.14 -2.00
N SER A 20 12.93 8.50 -1.96
CA SER A 20 14.13 8.98 -1.28
C SER A 20 14.71 10.25 -1.92
N ARG A 21 15.36 11.14 -1.13
CA ARG A 21 16.06 12.32 -1.67
C ARG A 21 17.29 11.93 -2.51
N TYR A 22 18.00 10.91 -2.06
CA TYR A 22 19.16 10.36 -2.73
C TYR A 22 18.90 8.88 -2.97
N TYR A 23 18.90 8.49 -4.24
CA TYR A 23 18.50 7.17 -4.68
C TYR A 23 19.54 6.07 -4.30
N ASN A 24 20.80 6.42 -4.13
CA ASN A 24 21.80 5.43 -3.68
C ASN A 24 21.78 5.26 -2.16
N ASP A 25 21.51 6.34 -1.43
CA ASP A 25 21.54 6.33 0.04
C ASP A 25 20.43 5.47 0.63
N TRP A 26 19.25 5.40 0.00
CA TRP A 26 18.18 4.57 0.56
C TRP A 26 18.46 3.07 0.44
N LEU A 27 19.13 2.64 -0.62
CA LEU A 27 19.53 1.23 -0.77
C LEU A 27 20.54 0.79 0.30
N ILE A 28 21.40 1.72 0.74
CA ILE A 28 22.39 1.49 1.79
C ILE A 28 21.78 1.64 3.20
N ASN A 29 20.86 2.61 3.39
CA ASN A 29 20.27 2.94 4.69
C ASN A 29 19.05 2.08 5.07
N LEU A 30 18.44 1.38 4.13
CA LEU A 30 17.40 0.42 4.43
C LEU A 30 18.01 -0.78 5.14
N SER A 31 17.78 -0.90 6.45
CA SER A 31 18.06 -2.13 7.18
C SER A 31 17.30 -3.29 6.54
N ILE A 32 18.01 -4.12 5.77
CA ILE A 32 17.47 -5.15 4.87
C ILE A 32 16.79 -6.29 5.64
N PHE A 33 16.90 -6.31 6.97
CA PHE A 33 16.38 -7.39 7.79
C PHE A 33 14.85 -7.38 7.81
N PRO A 34 14.21 -8.53 7.49
CA PRO A 34 12.77 -8.68 7.58
C PRO A 34 12.31 -8.77 9.04
N VAL A 35 11.15 -8.21 9.34
CA VAL A 35 10.46 -8.31 10.64
C VAL A 35 9.02 -8.78 10.45
N ASN A 36 8.41 -9.32 11.51
CA ASN A 36 7.01 -9.70 11.47
C ASN A 36 6.14 -8.48 11.15
N PHE A 37 5.25 -8.64 10.17
CA PHE A 37 4.21 -7.65 9.93
C PHE A 37 3.11 -7.80 11.00
N ILE A 38 2.82 -6.70 11.68
CA ILE A 38 1.73 -6.58 12.64
C ILE A 38 1.03 -5.26 12.30
N PRO A 39 -0.23 -5.24 11.86
CA PRO A 39 -0.87 -3.99 11.44
C PRO A 39 -0.83 -2.95 12.57
N TYR A 40 -0.36 -1.73 12.26
CA TYR A 40 -0.34 -0.64 13.23
C TYR A 40 -1.77 -0.24 13.62
N LEU A 41 -2.67 -0.20 12.64
CA LEU A 41 -4.07 0.15 12.85
C LEU A 41 -4.94 -1.01 13.39
N GLN A 42 -4.34 -2.10 13.89
CA GLN A 42 -5.10 -3.26 14.39
C GLN A 42 -6.13 -2.90 15.48
N TYR A 43 -5.84 -1.89 16.31
CA TYR A 43 -6.74 -1.43 17.37
C TYR A 43 -7.95 -0.64 16.84
N HIS A 44 -7.91 -0.21 15.58
CA HIS A 44 -9.01 0.45 14.89
C HIS A 44 -9.88 -0.53 14.06
N ILE A 45 -9.46 -1.80 13.96
CA ILE A 45 -10.23 -2.84 13.27
C ILE A 45 -11.37 -3.26 14.19
N ASP A 46 -12.62 -3.06 13.76
CA ASP A 46 -13.78 -3.60 14.47
C ASP A 46 -13.70 -5.14 14.52
N ASN A 47 -14.16 -5.72 15.64
CA ASN A 47 -14.13 -7.17 15.92
C ASN A 47 -14.78 -8.08 14.85
N SER A 48 -15.42 -7.50 13.83
CA SER A 48 -16.00 -8.20 12.67
C SER A 48 -14.97 -8.60 11.61
N PHE A 49 -13.83 -7.91 11.51
CA PHE A 49 -12.73 -8.25 10.59
C PHE A 49 -11.66 -9.11 11.30
N ASN A 50 -12.12 -10.19 11.92
CA ASN A 50 -11.28 -11.10 12.73
C ASN A 50 -10.58 -12.17 11.87
N SER A 51 -9.91 -11.75 10.79
CA SER A 51 -9.19 -12.67 9.90
C SER A 51 -7.81 -12.18 9.47
N TYR A 52 -7.14 -11.33 10.27
CA TYR A 52 -5.69 -11.22 10.16
C TYR A 52 -5.05 -12.52 10.66
N ASN A 53 -4.94 -13.50 9.76
CA ASN A 53 -4.26 -14.76 10.00
C ASN A 53 -3.18 -14.96 8.94
N CYS A 54 -2.17 -14.09 8.95
CA CYS A 54 -0.98 -14.32 8.16
C CYS A 54 0.19 -14.80 9.03
N SER A 55 0.44 -16.11 8.98
CA SER A 55 1.62 -16.70 9.62
C SER A 55 2.85 -16.49 8.75
N CYS A 56 3.99 -16.18 9.38
CA CYS A 56 5.26 -15.89 8.71
C CYS A 56 5.20 -14.73 7.69
N CYS A 57 4.27 -13.80 7.88
CA CYS A 57 4.21 -12.55 7.11
C CYS A 57 5.37 -11.63 7.54
N LEU A 58 6.32 -11.40 6.63
CA LEU A 58 7.47 -10.55 6.91
C LEU A 58 7.47 -9.31 6.02
N VAL A 59 7.84 -8.18 6.60
CA VAL A 59 8.00 -6.88 5.96
C VAL A 59 9.41 -6.36 6.21
N HIS A 60 9.95 -5.61 5.26
CA HIS A 60 11.25 -4.96 5.42
C HIS A 60 11.21 -3.94 6.58
N PHE A 61 12.12 -4.07 7.56
CA PHE A 61 12.12 -3.25 8.78
C PHE A 61 12.11 -1.74 8.49
N GLY A 62 12.99 -1.26 7.60
CA GLY A 62 13.09 0.17 7.28
C GLY A 62 11.78 0.77 6.75
N PHE A 63 11.07 0.08 5.83
CA PHE A 63 9.78 0.55 5.32
C PHE A 63 8.71 0.53 6.40
N PHE A 64 8.70 -0.54 7.21
CA PHE A 64 7.70 -0.71 8.26
C PHE A 64 7.84 0.35 9.35
N GLN A 65 9.07 0.65 9.79
CA GLN A 65 9.36 1.73 10.73
C GLN A 65 8.97 3.11 10.16
N ALA A 66 9.34 3.38 8.91
CA ALA A 66 8.99 4.64 8.25
C ALA A 66 7.47 4.83 8.15
N TYR A 67 6.74 3.77 7.80
CA TYR A 67 5.28 3.78 7.80
C TYR A 67 4.69 3.98 9.20
N GLY A 68 5.19 3.26 10.22
CA GLY A 68 4.73 3.40 11.60
C GLY A 68 4.87 4.81 12.16
N SER A 69 5.85 5.59 11.70
CA SER A 69 6.01 7.00 12.11
C SER A 69 4.96 7.97 11.56
N ILE A 70 4.16 7.57 10.57
CA ILE A 70 3.22 8.46 9.86
C ILE A 70 1.79 7.90 9.77
N VAL A 71 1.58 6.64 10.13
CA VAL A 71 0.32 5.91 9.92
C VAL A 71 -0.88 6.57 10.62
N GLU A 72 -0.72 7.04 11.87
CA GLU A 72 -1.81 7.65 12.63
C GLU A 72 -2.29 8.97 12.02
N ASP A 73 -1.37 9.80 11.53
CA ASP A 73 -1.71 11.06 10.86
C ASP A 73 -2.46 10.81 9.55
N ILE A 74 -2.04 9.78 8.80
CA ILE A 74 -2.68 9.37 7.54
C ILE A 74 -4.07 8.80 7.82
N TYR A 75 -4.18 7.93 8.83
CA TYR A 75 -5.44 7.31 9.24
C TYR A 75 -6.45 8.37 9.67
N SER A 76 -6.11 9.19 10.66
CA SER A 76 -7.01 10.21 11.21
C SER A 76 -7.54 11.17 10.13
N THR A 77 -6.63 11.70 9.29
CA THR A 77 -7.00 12.59 8.18
C THR A 77 -7.88 11.88 7.15
N THR A 78 -7.52 10.64 6.76
CA THR A 78 -8.29 9.91 5.73
C THR A 78 -9.68 9.56 6.23
N ILE A 79 -9.84 9.12 7.47
CA ILE A 79 -11.15 8.77 8.02
C ILE A 79 -12.06 10.00 8.11
N GLU A 80 -11.53 11.17 8.46
CA GLU A 80 -12.31 12.43 8.42
C GLU A 80 -12.79 12.75 7.01
N LEU A 81 -11.91 12.61 6.01
CA LEU A 81 -12.25 12.82 4.60
C LEU A 81 -13.27 11.81 4.10
N VAL A 82 -13.15 10.52 4.45
CA VAL A 82 -14.13 9.47 4.08
C VAL A 82 -15.50 9.76 4.69
N LYS A 83 -15.56 10.23 5.94
CA LYS A 83 -16.83 10.66 6.57
C LYS A 83 -17.45 11.87 5.88
N THR A 84 -16.61 12.80 5.43
CA THR A 84 -17.05 14.04 4.77
C THR A 84 -17.46 13.79 3.31
N TYR A 85 -16.80 12.85 2.64
CA TYR A 85 -16.96 12.53 1.22
C TYR A 85 -17.15 11.01 1.03
N PRO A 86 -18.29 10.44 1.46
CA PRO A 86 -18.50 9.00 1.46
C PRO A 86 -18.59 8.37 0.07
N ASP A 87 -18.81 9.17 -0.97
CA ASP A 87 -18.84 8.74 -2.37
C ASP A 87 -17.49 8.89 -3.09
N TYR A 88 -16.40 9.22 -2.37
CA TYR A 88 -15.07 9.39 -2.95
C TYR A 88 -14.26 8.10 -2.88
N PHE A 89 -13.58 7.78 -3.98
CA PHE A 89 -12.64 6.66 -4.04
C PHE A 89 -11.32 7.02 -3.39
N ILE A 90 -10.69 6.06 -2.71
CA ILE A 90 -9.36 6.23 -2.14
C ILE A 90 -8.34 5.73 -3.16
N GLU A 91 -7.40 6.60 -3.55
CA GLU A 91 -6.28 6.26 -4.41
C GLU A 91 -4.97 6.51 -3.66
N ILE A 92 -4.11 5.51 -3.62
CA ILE A 92 -2.84 5.56 -2.89
C ILE A 92 -1.72 5.32 -3.89
N THR A 93 -0.75 6.22 -3.92
CA THR A 93 0.35 6.14 -4.87
C THR A 93 1.70 6.45 -4.26
N GLY A 94 2.75 5.96 -4.92
CA GLY A 94 4.12 6.24 -4.54
C GLY A 94 5.12 5.80 -5.60
N HIS A 95 6.31 6.39 -5.54
CA HIS A 95 7.44 6.05 -6.39
C HIS A 95 8.64 5.62 -5.53
N SER A 96 9.42 4.63 -6.00
CA SER A 96 10.62 4.14 -5.31
C SER A 96 10.27 3.72 -3.87
N LEU A 97 10.95 4.25 -2.85
CA LEU A 97 10.61 4.06 -1.43
C LEU A 97 9.12 4.35 -1.11
N GLY A 98 8.52 5.34 -1.76
CA GLY A 98 7.12 5.71 -1.53
C GLY A 98 6.15 4.59 -1.92
N SER A 99 6.54 3.72 -2.86
CA SER A 99 5.74 2.56 -3.26
C SER A 99 5.53 1.58 -2.10
N SER A 100 6.56 1.38 -1.26
CA SER A 100 6.48 0.53 -0.08
C SER A 100 5.48 1.09 0.94
N LEU A 101 5.53 2.40 1.19
CA LEU A 101 4.60 3.09 2.09
C LEU A 101 3.17 3.04 1.56
N ALA A 102 2.99 3.20 0.25
CA ALA A 102 1.69 3.10 -0.41
C ALA A 102 1.07 1.72 -0.25
N ILE A 103 1.85 0.65 -0.44
CA ILE A 103 1.39 -0.73 -0.26
C ILE A 103 0.99 -1.00 1.19
N LEU A 104 1.81 -0.60 2.16
CA LEU A 104 1.50 -0.80 3.59
C LEU A 104 0.26 -0.03 4.02
N THR A 105 0.12 1.23 3.60
CA THR A 105 -1.05 2.07 3.89
C THR A 105 -2.32 1.45 3.30
N GLY A 106 -2.26 1.04 2.03
CA GLY A 106 -3.41 0.45 1.36
C GLY A 106 -3.80 -0.91 1.94
N LEU A 107 -2.84 -1.74 2.36
CA LEU A 107 -3.12 -2.99 3.06
C LEU A 107 -3.90 -2.74 4.35
N GLU A 108 -3.44 -1.83 5.22
CA GLU A 108 -4.15 -1.57 6.48
C GLU A 108 -5.52 -0.93 6.27
N PHE A 109 -5.66 -0.03 5.28
CA PHE A 109 -6.97 0.51 4.94
C PHE A 109 -7.93 -0.56 4.41
N LYS A 110 -7.43 -1.52 3.63
CA LYS A 110 -8.24 -2.66 3.18
C LYS A 110 -8.66 -3.55 4.36
N LEU A 111 -7.78 -3.75 5.34
CA LEU A 111 -8.09 -4.48 6.59
C LEU A 111 -9.10 -3.74 7.49
N LEU A 112 -9.20 -2.42 7.38
CA LEU A 112 -10.21 -1.59 8.03
C LEU A 112 -11.56 -1.57 7.27
N GLY A 113 -11.70 -2.34 6.19
CA GLY A 113 -12.91 -2.40 5.38
C GLY A 113 -13.06 -1.27 4.36
N LEU A 114 -12.03 -0.45 4.14
CA LEU A 114 -11.99 0.51 3.04
C LEU A 114 -11.59 -0.17 1.73
N ASN A 115 -11.83 0.48 0.59
CA ASN A 115 -11.53 -0.07 -0.73
C ASN A 115 -10.53 0.81 -1.52
N PRO A 116 -9.26 0.90 -1.09
CA PRO A 116 -8.27 1.71 -1.79
C PRO A 116 -7.81 1.07 -3.10
N LEU A 117 -7.55 1.91 -4.10
CA LEU A 117 -6.76 1.56 -5.28
C LEU A 117 -5.30 1.99 -5.06
N ILE A 118 -4.39 1.02 -5.05
CA ILE A 118 -2.95 1.24 -4.89
C ILE A 118 -2.30 1.25 -6.27
N ILE A 119 -1.62 2.34 -6.65
CA ILE A 119 -0.86 2.45 -7.90
C ILE A 119 0.56 2.87 -7.57
N THR A 120 1.53 1.99 -7.79
CA THR A 120 2.94 2.24 -7.43
C THR A 120 3.85 2.22 -8.64
N PHE A 121 4.98 2.93 -8.55
CA PHE A 121 5.95 3.06 -9.63
C PHE A 121 7.36 2.73 -9.13
N GLY A 122 8.06 1.81 -9.81
CA GLY A 122 9.46 1.49 -9.51
C GLY A 122 9.70 1.12 -8.04
N GLY A 123 8.76 0.40 -7.42
CA GLY A 123 8.79 0.09 -5.99
C GLY A 123 9.60 -1.17 -5.66
N PRO A 124 10.38 -1.20 -4.56
CA PRO A 124 11.18 -2.36 -4.16
C PRO A 124 10.32 -3.50 -3.61
N LYS A 125 10.89 -4.69 -3.50
CA LYS A 125 10.31 -5.83 -2.79
C LYS A 125 10.22 -5.50 -1.29
N SER A 126 9.03 -5.14 -0.84
CA SER A 126 8.83 -4.63 0.53
C SER A 126 8.45 -5.73 1.53
N THR A 127 8.12 -6.91 1.01
CA THR A 127 7.48 -8.01 1.73
C THR A 127 8.13 -9.32 1.33
N ASN A 128 8.07 -10.34 2.20
CA ASN A 128 8.36 -11.71 1.77
C ASN A 128 7.21 -12.28 0.93
N HIS A 129 7.41 -13.49 0.41
CA HIS A 129 6.41 -14.20 -0.37
C HIS A 129 5.08 -14.36 0.38
N LYS A 130 5.12 -14.72 1.66
CA LYS A 130 3.91 -14.95 2.46
C LYS A 130 3.06 -13.70 2.62
N LEU A 131 3.68 -12.55 2.91
CA LEU A 131 2.95 -11.28 2.98
C LEU A 131 2.50 -10.80 1.60
N SER A 132 3.25 -11.09 0.52
CA SER A 132 2.78 -10.82 -0.83
C SER A 132 1.54 -11.66 -1.20
N GLU A 133 1.52 -12.95 -0.86
CA GLU A 133 0.35 -13.82 -1.07
C GLU A 133 -0.86 -13.31 -0.27
N PHE A 134 -0.64 -12.92 0.99
CA PHE A 134 -1.70 -12.35 1.83
C PHE A 134 -2.27 -11.06 1.24
N ILE A 135 -1.42 -10.15 0.76
CA ILE A 135 -1.86 -8.93 0.07
C ILE A 135 -2.69 -9.28 -1.17
N ASN A 136 -2.23 -10.24 -1.98
CA ASN A 136 -2.97 -10.68 -3.18
C ASN A 136 -4.37 -11.23 -2.83
N GLN A 137 -4.48 -11.99 -1.74
CA GLN A 137 -5.77 -12.51 -1.25
C GLN A 137 -6.68 -11.39 -0.76
N VAL A 138 -6.16 -10.47 0.05
CA VAL A 138 -6.91 -9.33 0.61
C VAL A 138 -7.45 -8.40 -0.48
N PHE A 139 -6.70 -8.23 -1.58
CA PHE A 139 -7.12 -7.44 -2.73
C PHE A 139 -7.82 -8.23 -3.83
N ASN A 140 -7.95 -9.57 -3.69
CA ASN A 140 -8.49 -10.47 -4.70
C ASN A 140 -7.91 -10.24 -6.11
N THR A 141 -6.57 -10.19 -6.19
CA THR A 141 -5.86 -9.81 -7.42
C THR A 141 -6.15 -10.73 -8.61
N ASP A 142 -6.44 -12.00 -8.37
CA ASP A 142 -6.74 -12.96 -9.43
C ASP A 142 -8.07 -12.62 -10.14
N ALA A 143 -9.09 -12.22 -9.39
CA ALA A 143 -10.36 -11.75 -9.96
C ALA A 143 -10.17 -10.44 -10.73
N LEU A 144 -9.37 -9.50 -10.19
CA LEU A 144 -9.01 -8.27 -10.89
C LEU A 144 -8.30 -8.56 -12.23
N LEU A 145 -7.37 -9.52 -12.25
CA LEU A 145 -6.68 -9.92 -13.49
C LEU A 145 -7.64 -10.51 -14.53
N ASN A 146 -8.57 -11.36 -14.13
CA ASN A 146 -9.56 -11.92 -15.05
C ASN A 146 -10.44 -10.83 -15.67
N ASN A 147 -10.93 -9.89 -14.86
CA ASN A 147 -11.76 -8.78 -15.34
C ASN A 147 -10.98 -7.85 -16.30
N LEU A 148 -9.66 -7.68 -16.10
CA LEU A 148 -8.81 -6.91 -17.02
C LEU A 148 -8.73 -7.55 -18.41
N PHE A 149 -8.68 -8.89 -18.49
CA PHE A 149 -8.68 -9.60 -19.77
C PHE A 149 -10.03 -9.54 -20.49
N GLU A 150 -11.12 -9.30 -19.74
CA GLU A 150 -12.48 -9.19 -20.26
C GLU A 150 -12.87 -7.74 -20.65
N ASN A 151 -11.93 -6.77 -20.55
CA ASN A 151 -12.13 -5.33 -20.80
C ASN A 151 -13.18 -4.65 -19.88
N GLU A 152 -13.54 -5.28 -18.77
CA GLU A 152 -14.42 -4.70 -17.75
C GLU A 152 -13.56 -4.04 -16.65
N ILE A 153 -13.01 -2.86 -16.95
CA ILE A 153 -12.14 -2.17 -15.98
C ILE A 153 -13.00 -1.41 -14.95
N LEU A 154 -13.27 -2.05 -13.82
CA LEU A 154 -13.85 -1.39 -12.65
C LEU A 154 -12.99 -1.68 -11.41
N PHE A 155 -12.12 -0.73 -11.05
CA PHE A 155 -11.41 -0.70 -9.76
C PHE A 155 -12.30 -0.15 -8.63
N GLU A 156 -13.62 -0.26 -8.76
CA GLU A 156 -14.59 0.26 -7.79
C GLU A 156 -14.44 -0.39 -6.41
N ASN A 157 -13.94 -1.62 -6.36
CA ASN A 157 -13.65 -2.36 -5.13
C ASN A 157 -12.19 -2.23 -4.66
N GLY A 158 -11.46 -1.26 -5.23
CA GLY A 158 -10.03 -1.08 -5.03
C GLY A 158 -9.19 -2.05 -5.86
N GLY A 159 -7.90 -2.14 -5.54
CA GLY A 159 -6.97 -3.02 -6.23
C GLY A 159 -5.52 -2.63 -6.02
N ILE A 160 -4.59 -3.40 -6.56
CA ILE A 160 -3.16 -3.11 -6.50
C ILE A 160 -2.54 -3.22 -7.90
N ILE A 161 -1.87 -2.15 -8.32
CA ILE A 161 -1.14 -2.04 -9.58
C ILE A 161 0.30 -1.67 -9.27
N ARG A 162 1.24 -2.52 -9.70
CA ARG A 162 2.69 -2.27 -9.60
C ARG A 162 3.26 -2.00 -10.98
N ILE A 163 3.60 -0.74 -11.26
CA ILE A 163 4.18 -0.31 -12.52
C ILE A 163 5.70 -0.36 -12.40
N ILE A 164 6.33 -1.08 -13.33
CA ILE A 164 7.79 -1.22 -13.43
C ILE A 164 8.28 -0.67 -14.77
N HIS A 165 9.52 -0.20 -14.81
CA HIS A 165 10.16 0.27 -16.04
C HIS A 165 11.30 -0.66 -16.45
N LYS A 166 11.45 -0.91 -17.75
CA LYS A 166 12.57 -1.71 -18.27
C LYS A 166 13.88 -0.98 -17.98
N GLY A 167 14.76 -1.62 -17.22
CA GLY A 167 16.06 -1.03 -16.83
C GLY A 167 16.05 -0.33 -15.47
N ASP A 168 14.90 -0.23 -14.80
CA ASP A 168 14.85 0.11 -13.37
C ASP A 168 15.13 -1.15 -12.55
N TYR A 169 16.16 -1.09 -11.70
CA TYR A 169 16.58 -2.21 -10.86
C TYR A 169 15.99 -2.16 -9.45
N VAL A 170 15.30 -1.08 -9.04
CA VAL A 170 14.62 -1.03 -7.73
C VAL A 170 13.69 -2.22 -7.52
N PRO A 171 12.83 -2.59 -8.48
CA PRO A 171 11.86 -3.67 -8.28
C PRO A 171 12.52 -5.03 -8.03
N ASP A 172 13.79 -5.19 -8.38
CA ASP A 172 14.54 -6.43 -8.16
C ASP A 172 15.12 -6.52 -6.74
N LEU A 173 15.13 -5.41 -5.98
CA LEU A 173 15.75 -5.29 -4.66
C LEU A 173 14.73 -5.27 -3.51
N PRO A 174 15.10 -5.77 -2.33
CA PRO A 174 16.29 -6.59 -2.05
C PRO A 174 16.25 -7.95 -2.78
N PRO A 175 17.40 -8.63 -2.95
CA PRO A 175 17.44 -9.97 -3.53
C PRO A 175 16.53 -10.95 -2.78
N THR A 176 15.92 -11.87 -3.52
CA THR A 176 15.08 -12.97 -2.99
C THR A 176 15.91 -14.08 -2.36
#